data_AF-A0A353NQH9-F1
#
_entry.id   AF-A0A353NQH9-F1
#
_cell.length_a   1.000
_cell.length_b   1.000
_cell.length_c   1.000
_cell.angle_alpha   90.00
_cell.angle_beta   90.00
_cell.angle_gamma   90.00
#
_symmetry.space_group_name_H-M   'P 1'
#
loop_
_entity.id
_entity.type
_entity.pdbx_description
1 polymer ?
#
loop_
_entity_poly.entity_id
_entity_poly.type
_entity_poly.pdbx_seq_one_letter_code
_entity_poly.pdbx_strand_id
1 'polypeptide(L)'
;MDKLNAERLNLFFGKDRKDLHEMSKSIRDADRILRETFCDWIGEIAIDNKDAGYRLGDNCLFINFNYTNTLLKRFKVKEENEYHIHGEAADKSSIIYGHSTHPQLPESALYQFGGRFRGFYFVEEILYRTDKHVQDNIQGLCMFLAMHGVMPEEIKNVYVLGHSMGIPDIEYFAFLADATRVHNSGEPDDKIDNEGLCPIDELHNRLQYAINYGGDQLNYENLDPKQTEAVERRYSQEQDARNQEFQKMFMKMFGKAKDKTSDKAAKKSATRIDDATWHISCHSDRDKQWAKTFLKKLGCKKVRLYPTIDECLIPFKIS
;
A
#
# COMPACT_ATOMS: atom_id res chain seq x y z
N MET A 1 -10.86 10.53 -4.98
CA MET A 1 -12.24 10.37 -4.48
C MET A 1 -12.37 10.82 -3.03
N ASP A 2 -11.40 11.58 -2.53
CA ASP A 2 -11.11 11.76 -1.09
C ASP A 2 -12.03 12.77 -0.39
N LYS A 3 -13.18 13.06 -1.01
CA LYS A 3 -14.17 14.05 -0.54
C LYS A 3 -15.61 13.53 -0.66
N LEU A 4 -15.78 12.21 -0.74
CA LEU A 4 -17.10 11.60 -0.81
C LEU A 4 -17.68 11.49 0.61
N ASN A 5 -18.60 12.39 0.97
CA ASN A 5 -19.25 12.36 2.28
C ASN A 5 -20.30 11.24 2.30
N ALA A 6 -19.96 10.13 2.97
CA ALA A 6 -20.79 8.94 3.09
C ALA A 6 -22.13 9.23 3.80
N GLU A 7 -22.18 10.18 4.74
CA GLU A 7 -23.43 10.60 5.39
C GLU A 7 -24.34 11.36 4.42
N ARG A 8 -23.79 12.29 3.63
CA ARG A 8 -24.56 13.04 2.62
C ARG A 8 -25.09 12.14 1.53
N LEU A 9 -24.31 11.16 1.06
CA LEU A 9 -24.80 10.14 0.13
C LEU A 9 -25.95 9.35 0.73
N ASN A 10 -25.82 8.97 1.99
CA ASN A 10 -26.84 8.22 2.72
C ASN A 10 -28.12 9.04 3.00
N LEU A 11 -28.06 10.38 2.97
CA LEU A 11 -29.26 11.22 3.02
C LEU A 11 -30.13 11.11 1.76
N PHE A 12 -29.54 10.75 0.61
CA PHE A 12 -30.26 10.61 -0.65
C PHE A 12 -30.94 9.25 -0.83
N PHE A 13 -30.56 8.24 -0.03
CA PHE A 13 -31.13 6.90 -0.12
C PHE A 13 -31.93 6.58 1.16
N GLY A 14 -33.21 6.26 0.99
CA GLY A 14 -34.17 6.11 2.07
C GLY A 14 -33.98 4.89 2.97
N LYS A 15 -34.82 4.81 4.01
CA LYS A 15 -34.78 3.75 5.05
C LYS A 15 -35.36 2.43 4.56
N ASP A 16 -36.03 2.44 3.43
CA ASP A 16 -36.81 1.32 2.94
C ASP A 16 -35.94 0.33 2.18
N ARG A 17 -36.36 -0.93 2.17
CA ARG A 17 -35.61 -2.03 1.53
C ARG A 17 -35.31 -1.77 0.05
N LYS A 18 -36.23 -1.10 -0.66
CA LYS A 18 -36.08 -0.78 -2.08
C LYS A 18 -34.95 0.23 -2.29
N ASP A 19 -34.94 1.31 -1.52
CA ASP A 19 -33.93 2.37 -1.63
C ASP A 19 -32.53 1.83 -1.27
N LEU A 20 -32.43 1.00 -0.22
CA LEU A 20 -31.17 0.34 0.15
C LEU A 20 -30.66 -0.61 -0.94
N HIS A 21 -31.57 -1.29 -1.65
CA HIS A 21 -31.20 -2.14 -2.78
C HIS A 21 -30.69 -1.31 -3.96
N GLU A 22 -31.38 -0.21 -4.30
CA GLU A 22 -30.97 0.73 -5.35
C GLU A 22 -29.63 1.41 -5.03
N MET A 23 -29.40 1.79 -3.77
CA MET A 23 -28.13 2.31 -3.29
C MET A 23 -27.00 1.29 -3.47
N SER A 24 -27.20 0.07 -2.96
CA SER A 24 -26.20 -1.01 -3.07
C SER A 24 -25.88 -1.33 -4.54
N LYS A 25 -26.88 -1.30 -5.43
CA LYS A 25 -26.67 -1.45 -6.87
C LYS A 25 -25.88 -0.28 -7.45
N SER A 26 -26.26 0.96 -7.13
CA SER A 26 -25.62 2.17 -7.65
C SER A 26 -24.15 2.27 -7.24
N ILE A 27 -23.84 1.88 -5.99
CA ILE A 27 -22.46 1.84 -5.47
C ILE A 27 -21.62 0.82 -6.25
N ARG A 28 -22.14 -0.39 -6.47
CA ARG A 28 -21.45 -1.42 -7.27
C ARG A 28 -21.25 -0.99 -8.72
N ASP A 29 -22.26 -0.37 -9.33
CA ASP A 29 -22.17 0.13 -10.69
C ASP A 29 -21.14 1.27 -10.78
N ALA A 30 -21.09 2.17 -9.79
CA ALA A 30 -20.08 3.23 -9.73
C ALA A 30 -18.65 2.67 -9.59
N ASP A 31 -18.42 1.71 -8.70
CA ASP A 31 -17.11 1.04 -8.57
C ASP A 31 -16.66 0.39 -9.88
N ARG A 32 -17.57 -0.34 -10.54
CA ARG A 32 -17.28 -0.96 -11.85
C ARG A 32 -16.92 0.10 -12.89
N ILE A 33 -17.75 1.14 -13.04
CA ILE A 33 -17.54 2.20 -14.03
C ILE A 33 -16.21 2.91 -13.79
N LEU A 34 -15.91 3.26 -12.54
CA LEU A 34 -14.67 3.94 -12.18
C LEU A 34 -13.46 3.09 -12.51
N ARG A 35 -13.48 1.82 -12.10
CA ARG A 35 -12.42 0.85 -12.39
C ARG A 35 -12.22 0.67 -13.89
N GLU A 36 -13.29 0.44 -14.64
CA GLU A 36 -13.23 0.25 -16.09
C GLU A 36 -12.69 1.50 -16.79
N THR A 37 -13.28 2.66 -16.50
CA THR A 37 -12.87 3.94 -17.12
C THR A 37 -11.42 4.27 -16.79
N PHE A 38 -10.99 4.02 -15.55
CA PHE A 38 -9.61 4.23 -15.14
C PHE A 38 -8.64 3.31 -15.88
N CYS A 39 -8.95 2.00 -15.97
CA CYS A 39 -8.13 1.05 -16.71
C CYS A 39 -8.06 1.39 -18.20
N ASP A 40 -9.19 1.78 -18.79
CA ASP A 40 -9.28 2.13 -20.21
C ASP A 40 -8.44 3.39 -20.48
N TRP A 41 -8.54 4.42 -19.62
CA TRP A 41 -7.69 5.61 -19.70
C TRP A 41 -6.18 5.28 -19.58
N ILE A 42 -5.79 4.40 -18.66
CA ILE A 42 -4.39 3.94 -18.58
C ILE A 42 -3.99 3.20 -19.86
N GLY A 43 -4.89 2.40 -20.43
CA GLY A 43 -4.68 1.68 -21.69
C GLY A 43 -4.47 2.58 -22.90
N GLU A 44 -4.98 3.82 -22.88
CA GLU A 44 -4.76 4.82 -23.93
C GLU A 44 -3.36 5.45 -23.89
N ILE A 45 -2.62 5.30 -22.79
CA ILE A 45 -1.26 5.83 -22.67
C ILE A 45 -0.34 5.11 -23.65
N ALA A 46 0.09 5.82 -24.69
CA ALA A 46 1.01 5.29 -25.67
C ALA A 46 2.40 5.04 -25.05
N ILE A 47 2.84 3.79 -25.08
CA ILE A 47 4.17 3.38 -24.62
C ILE A 47 5.03 3.12 -25.85
N ASP A 48 6.16 3.81 -25.93
CA ASP A 48 7.16 3.54 -26.97
C ASP A 48 7.76 2.15 -26.75
N ASN A 49 7.64 1.29 -27.76
CA ASN A 49 8.20 -0.06 -27.76
C ASN A 49 9.70 -0.08 -28.13
N LYS A 50 10.27 1.08 -28.49
CA LYS A 50 11.70 1.23 -28.72
C LYS A 50 12.44 0.91 -27.43
N ASP A 51 13.47 0.07 -27.57
CA ASP A 51 14.38 -0.24 -26.48
C ASP A 51 14.93 1.05 -25.86
N ALA A 52 14.82 1.17 -24.54
CA ALA A 52 15.33 2.30 -23.79
C ALA A 52 16.87 2.42 -23.82
N GLY A 53 17.59 1.38 -24.25
CA GLY A 53 19.05 1.38 -24.31
C GLY A 53 19.72 1.07 -22.97
N TYR A 54 19.00 0.43 -22.05
CA TYR A 54 19.48 0.00 -20.75
C TYR A 54 19.41 -1.52 -20.64
N ARG A 55 20.42 -2.13 -20.04
CA ARG A 55 20.43 -3.55 -19.70
C ARG A 55 20.38 -3.70 -18.19
N LEU A 56 19.19 -4.02 -17.70
CA LEU A 56 18.94 -4.33 -16.31
C LEU A 56 19.26 -5.81 -16.10
N GLY A 57 20.16 -6.12 -15.16
CA GLY A 57 20.64 -7.48 -14.94
C GLY A 57 19.64 -8.38 -14.23
N ASP A 58 19.89 -9.69 -14.21
CA ASP A 58 19.09 -10.68 -13.46
C ASP A 58 19.19 -10.51 -11.93
N ASN A 59 20.02 -9.58 -11.45
CA ASN A 59 20.16 -9.20 -10.04
C ASN A 59 19.29 -8.00 -9.65
N CYS A 60 18.30 -7.66 -10.48
CA CYS A 60 17.38 -6.56 -10.24
C CYS A 60 15.94 -7.09 -10.13
N LEU A 61 15.21 -6.60 -9.13
CA LEU A 61 13.77 -6.76 -8.99
C LEU A 61 13.10 -5.38 -9.05
N PHE A 62 11.87 -5.34 -9.52
CA PHE A 62 11.15 -4.10 -9.82
C PHE A 62 9.86 -4.01 -9.02
N ILE A 63 9.68 -2.90 -8.32
CA ILE A 63 8.41 -2.53 -7.72
C ILE A 63 7.82 -1.44 -8.59
N ASN A 64 6.71 -1.74 -9.27
CA ASN A 64 6.07 -0.80 -10.17
C ASN A 64 4.86 -0.15 -9.48
N PHE A 65 4.96 1.16 -9.27
CA PHE A 65 3.88 1.99 -8.73
C PHE A 65 2.92 2.47 -9.83
N ASN A 66 3.29 2.30 -11.10
CA ASN A 66 2.46 2.63 -12.25
C ASN A 66 1.58 1.44 -12.64
N TYR A 67 0.45 1.75 -13.27
CA TYR A 67 -0.51 0.77 -13.78
C TYR A 67 -0.20 0.31 -15.22
N THR A 68 0.86 0.85 -15.83
CA THR A 68 1.26 0.56 -17.22
C THR A 68 2.32 -0.52 -17.29
N ASN A 69 2.36 -1.26 -18.40
CA ASN A 69 3.40 -2.26 -18.69
C ASN A 69 4.67 -1.66 -19.32
N THR A 70 5.08 -0.47 -18.83
CA THR A 70 6.23 0.28 -19.38
C THR A 70 7.55 -0.49 -19.21
N LEU A 71 7.77 -1.15 -18.06
CA LEU A 71 9.00 -1.92 -17.81
C LEU A 71 9.11 -3.12 -18.75
N LEU A 72 8.03 -3.89 -18.90
CA LEU A 72 7.95 -4.98 -19.87
C LEU A 72 8.20 -4.50 -21.31
N LYS A 73 7.45 -3.50 -21.79
CA LYS A 73 7.50 -3.08 -23.21
C LYS A 73 8.81 -2.37 -23.57
N ARG A 74 9.28 -1.44 -22.73
CA ARG A 74 10.37 -0.53 -23.07
C ARG A 74 11.73 -0.96 -22.53
N PHE A 75 11.75 -1.56 -21.34
CA PHE A 75 12.98 -2.02 -20.67
C PHE A 75 13.20 -3.53 -20.78
N LYS A 76 12.24 -4.27 -21.37
CA LYS A 76 12.30 -5.73 -21.55
C LYS A 76 12.51 -6.49 -20.22
N VAL A 77 11.97 -5.93 -19.14
CA VAL A 77 11.93 -6.59 -17.83
C VAL A 77 11.02 -7.81 -17.93
N LYS A 78 11.44 -8.95 -17.38
CA LYS A 78 10.62 -10.15 -17.30
C LYS A 78 9.49 -9.93 -16.30
N GLU A 79 8.29 -10.35 -16.64
CA GLU A 79 7.09 -10.23 -15.80
C GLU A 79 7.32 -10.83 -14.40
N GLU A 80 8.04 -11.95 -14.31
CA GLU A 80 8.41 -12.58 -13.03
C GLU A 80 9.23 -11.67 -12.10
N ASN A 81 10.01 -10.73 -12.64
CA ASN A 81 10.87 -9.83 -11.86
C ASN A 81 10.18 -8.50 -11.52
N GLU A 82 8.92 -8.30 -11.91
CA GLU A 82 8.14 -7.07 -11.69
C GLU A 82 6.95 -7.32 -10.76
N TYR A 83 6.80 -6.46 -9.76
CA TYR A 83 5.66 -6.48 -8.84
C TYR A 83 4.89 -5.16 -8.92
N HIS A 84 3.67 -5.23 -9.44
CA HIS A 84 2.73 -4.12 -9.49
C HIS A 84 2.05 -3.96 -8.13
N ILE A 85 2.60 -3.07 -7.28
CA ILE A 85 2.14 -2.91 -5.89
C ILE A 85 0.71 -2.35 -5.77
N HIS A 86 0.18 -1.76 -6.84
CA HIS A 86 -1.19 -1.27 -6.95
C HIS A 86 -2.00 -1.97 -8.04
N GLY A 87 -1.52 -3.11 -8.54
CA GLY A 87 -2.09 -3.79 -9.71
C GLY A 87 -1.73 -3.13 -11.04
N GLU A 88 -2.25 -3.71 -12.12
CA GLU A 88 -1.99 -3.27 -13.49
C GLU A 88 -3.27 -3.12 -14.30
N ALA A 89 -3.29 -2.19 -15.27
CA ALA A 89 -4.51 -1.90 -16.03
C ALA A 89 -4.97 -3.03 -16.94
N ALA A 90 -4.06 -3.96 -17.28
CA ALA A 90 -4.40 -5.17 -18.04
C ALA A 90 -5.25 -6.14 -17.21
N ASP A 91 -5.06 -6.18 -15.88
CA ASP A 91 -5.91 -6.88 -14.94
C ASP A 91 -6.75 -5.89 -14.12
N LYS A 92 -7.92 -5.54 -14.67
CA LYS A 92 -8.87 -4.61 -14.03
C LYS A 92 -9.23 -5.00 -12.60
N SER A 93 -9.18 -6.29 -12.26
CA SER A 93 -9.53 -6.77 -10.92
C SER A 93 -8.43 -6.50 -9.89
N SER A 94 -7.19 -6.34 -10.33
CA SER A 94 -6.01 -6.08 -9.48
C SER A 94 -5.84 -4.62 -9.04
N ILE A 95 -6.50 -3.68 -9.73
CA ILE A 95 -6.27 -2.24 -9.54
C ILE A 95 -6.67 -1.76 -8.14
N ILE A 96 -5.77 -0.98 -7.54
CA ILE A 96 -5.96 -0.24 -6.29
C ILE A 96 -5.80 1.26 -6.59
N TYR A 97 -6.82 2.09 -6.34
CA TYR A 97 -6.78 3.54 -6.63
C TYR A 97 -7.13 4.46 -5.44
N GLY A 98 -7.25 3.90 -4.23
CA GLY A 98 -7.47 4.67 -3.00
C GLY A 98 -6.22 5.36 -2.44
N HIS A 99 -6.39 6.12 -1.36
CA HIS A 99 -5.37 6.99 -0.76
C HIS A 99 -5.07 6.69 0.72
N SER A 100 -5.38 5.48 1.19
CA SER A 100 -5.14 5.01 2.56
C SER A 100 -5.91 5.80 3.62
N THR A 101 -7.15 6.18 3.30
CA THR A 101 -8.01 7.01 4.16
C THR A 101 -9.13 6.22 4.84
N HIS A 102 -9.31 4.95 4.49
CA HIS A 102 -10.32 4.04 5.05
C HIS A 102 -9.72 2.65 5.35
N PRO A 103 -8.71 2.57 6.23
CA PRO A 103 -7.95 1.33 6.43
C PRO A 103 -8.65 0.31 7.35
N GLN A 104 -9.76 0.66 8.01
CA GLN A 104 -10.52 -0.25 8.87
C GLN A 104 -11.70 -0.88 8.14
N LEU A 105 -12.03 -2.13 8.49
CA LEU A 105 -13.24 -2.77 8.00
C LEU A 105 -14.50 -1.96 8.39
N PRO A 106 -15.58 -2.00 7.60
CA PRO A 106 -16.84 -1.36 7.98
C PRO A 106 -17.42 -2.00 9.26
N GLU A 107 -18.02 -1.19 10.14
CA GLU A 107 -18.59 -1.69 11.40
C GLU A 107 -19.83 -2.56 11.14
N SER A 108 -19.73 -3.87 11.44
CA SER A 108 -20.83 -4.82 11.16
C SER A 108 -22.15 -4.49 11.88
N ALA A 109 -22.09 -3.79 13.01
CA ALA A 109 -23.25 -3.29 13.74
C ALA A 109 -24.11 -2.35 12.89
N LEU A 110 -23.50 -1.55 12.01
CA LEU A 110 -24.21 -0.63 11.10
C LEU A 110 -25.15 -1.39 10.17
N TYR A 111 -24.70 -2.53 9.64
CA TYR A 111 -25.53 -3.39 8.81
C TYR A 111 -26.73 -3.93 9.59
N GLN A 112 -26.51 -4.36 10.84
CA GLN A 112 -27.54 -4.93 11.71
C GLN A 112 -28.59 -3.89 12.13
N PHE A 113 -28.19 -2.65 12.38
CA PHE A 113 -29.11 -1.56 12.73
C PHE A 113 -30.10 -1.21 11.61
N GLY A 114 -29.80 -1.55 10.35
CA GLY A 114 -30.71 -1.37 9.24
C GLY A 114 -30.95 0.11 8.87
N GLY A 115 -31.92 0.33 7.97
CA GLY A 115 -32.23 1.66 7.44
C GLY A 115 -30.98 2.40 6.98
N ARG A 116 -30.84 3.67 7.40
CA ARG A 116 -29.68 4.51 7.09
C ARG A 116 -28.34 3.91 7.53
N PHE A 117 -28.26 3.18 8.64
CA PHE A 117 -26.98 2.62 9.10
C PHE A 117 -26.47 1.55 8.14
N ARG A 118 -27.38 0.77 7.56
CA ARG A 118 -27.04 -0.21 6.53
C ARG A 118 -26.62 0.45 5.21
N GLY A 119 -27.21 1.59 4.85
CA GLY A 119 -26.75 2.39 3.72
C GLY A 119 -25.31 2.88 3.93
N PHE A 120 -25.01 3.41 5.11
CA PHE A 120 -23.66 3.85 5.48
C PHE A 120 -22.63 2.72 5.41
N TYR A 121 -22.98 1.53 5.92
CA TYR A 121 -22.14 0.32 5.79
C TYR A 121 -21.75 0.03 4.33
N PHE A 122 -22.67 0.14 3.38
CA PHE A 122 -22.35 -0.11 1.96
C PHE A 122 -21.35 0.89 1.39
N VAL A 123 -21.36 2.14 1.87
CA VAL A 123 -20.38 3.15 1.45
C VAL A 123 -19.02 2.86 2.09
N GLU A 124 -18.98 2.59 3.39
CA GLU A 124 -17.73 2.22 4.06
C GLU A 124 -17.11 0.96 3.46
N GLU A 125 -17.92 -0.05 3.10
CA GLU A 125 -17.46 -1.27 2.45
C GLU A 125 -16.78 -0.99 1.11
N ILE A 126 -17.36 -0.14 0.26
CA ILE A 126 -16.75 0.15 -1.04
C ILE A 126 -15.51 1.03 -0.90
N LEU A 127 -15.52 1.98 0.04
CA LEU A 127 -14.36 2.81 0.35
C LEU A 127 -13.22 1.93 0.84
N TYR A 128 -13.46 1.06 1.82
CA TYR A 128 -12.48 0.09 2.31
C TYR A 128 -11.95 -0.80 1.18
N ARG A 129 -12.81 -1.38 0.34
CA ARG A 129 -12.40 -2.30 -0.73
C ARG A 129 -11.58 -1.65 -1.84
N THR A 130 -11.79 -0.35 -2.06
CA THR A 130 -11.05 0.43 -3.07
C THR A 130 -9.86 1.15 -2.47
N ASP A 131 -9.75 1.14 -1.14
CA ASP A 131 -8.67 1.80 -0.43
C ASP A 131 -7.34 1.06 -0.58
N LYS A 132 -6.29 1.81 -0.34
CA LYS A 132 -4.93 1.33 -0.40
C LYS A 132 -4.50 0.82 0.97
N HIS A 133 -4.61 -0.49 1.17
CA HIS A 133 -4.12 -1.20 2.36
C HIS A 133 -2.60 -1.39 2.29
N VAL A 134 -1.85 -0.35 2.66
CA VAL A 134 -0.38 -0.30 2.49
C VAL A 134 0.31 -1.47 3.18
N GLN A 135 -0.11 -1.83 4.39
CA GLN A 135 0.48 -2.93 5.15
C GLN A 135 0.27 -4.28 4.45
N ASP A 136 -0.91 -4.52 3.89
CA ASP A 136 -1.22 -5.74 3.13
C ASP A 136 -0.41 -5.79 1.82
N ASN A 137 -0.25 -4.65 1.15
CA ASN A 137 0.60 -4.54 -0.04
C ASN A 137 2.09 -4.76 0.27
N ILE A 138 2.56 -4.34 1.45
CA ILE A 138 3.91 -4.62 1.97
C ILE A 138 4.09 -6.13 2.21
N GLN A 139 3.09 -6.82 2.75
CA GLN A 139 3.15 -8.29 2.88
C GLN A 139 3.29 -8.97 1.51
N GLY A 140 2.52 -8.52 0.52
CA GLY A 140 2.64 -9.00 -0.86
C GLY A 140 4.04 -8.76 -1.45
N LEU A 141 4.62 -7.58 -1.19
CA LEU A 141 6.00 -7.28 -1.55
C LEU A 141 7.01 -8.22 -0.86
N CYS A 142 6.85 -8.47 0.44
CA CYS A 142 7.69 -9.43 1.17
C CYS A 142 7.60 -10.84 0.56
N MET A 143 6.39 -11.27 0.18
CA MET A 143 6.19 -12.55 -0.50
C MET A 143 6.91 -12.59 -1.85
N PHE A 144 6.77 -11.52 -2.65
CA PHE A 144 7.45 -11.39 -3.93
C PHE A 144 8.97 -11.49 -3.79
N LEU A 145 9.58 -10.79 -2.82
CA LEU A 145 11.02 -10.89 -2.53
C LEU A 145 11.41 -12.30 -2.09
N ALA A 146 10.64 -12.93 -1.20
CA ALA A 146 10.90 -14.27 -0.70
C ALA A 146 10.79 -15.34 -1.80
N MET A 147 9.85 -15.19 -2.75
CA MET A 147 9.72 -16.09 -3.91
C MET A 147 10.95 -16.04 -4.83
N HIS A 148 11.62 -14.89 -4.88
CA HIS A 148 12.91 -14.73 -5.58
C HIS A 148 14.11 -15.13 -4.73
N GLY A 149 13.89 -15.60 -3.50
CA GLY A 149 14.95 -15.95 -2.55
C GLY A 149 15.80 -14.76 -2.12
N VAL A 150 15.26 -13.54 -2.21
CA VAL A 150 15.96 -12.31 -1.85
C VAL A 150 15.59 -11.93 -0.43
N MET A 151 16.61 -11.82 0.43
CA MET A 151 16.46 -11.24 1.75
C MET A 151 16.71 -9.72 1.67
N PRO A 152 15.94 -8.86 2.36
CA PRO A 152 16.16 -7.42 2.34
C PRO A 152 17.60 -6.99 2.71
N GLU A 153 18.27 -7.75 3.57
CA GLU A 153 19.66 -7.55 3.98
C GLU A 153 20.66 -7.70 2.81
N GLU A 154 20.30 -8.40 1.75
CA GLU A 154 21.14 -8.61 0.55
C GLU A 154 21.02 -7.46 -0.46
N ILE A 155 20.01 -6.60 -0.32
CA ILE A 155 19.76 -5.48 -1.23
C ILE A 155 20.83 -4.41 -1.03
N LYS A 156 21.73 -4.24 -2.00
CA LYS A 156 22.83 -3.26 -1.91
C LYS A 156 22.46 -1.87 -2.40
N ASN A 157 21.60 -1.80 -3.41
CA ASN A 157 21.20 -0.56 -4.05
C ASN A 157 19.69 -0.53 -4.23
N VAL A 158 19.09 0.61 -3.92
CA VAL A 158 17.67 0.90 -4.15
C VAL A 158 17.59 2.05 -5.14
N TYR A 159 16.91 1.84 -6.27
CA TYR A 159 16.71 2.86 -7.29
C TYR A 159 15.24 3.29 -7.29
N VAL A 160 14.98 4.59 -7.11
CA VAL A 160 13.64 5.18 -7.18
C VAL A 160 13.60 6.10 -8.39
N LEU A 161 12.76 5.73 -9.37
CA LEU A 161 12.72 6.37 -10.68
C LEU A 161 11.39 7.10 -10.86
N GLY A 162 11.44 8.41 -11.10
CA GLY A 162 10.26 9.25 -11.40
C GLY A 162 9.17 9.28 -10.33
N HIS A 163 9.45 8.91 -9.08
CA HIS A 163 8.45 8.82 -8.03
C HIS A 163 8.41 10.09 -7.15
N SER A 164 7.21 10.57 -6.81
CA SER A 164 7.02 11.79 -5.99
C SER A 164 7.24 11.57 -4.49
N MET A 165 7.22 10.31 -4.04
CA MET A 165 7.21 9.93 -2.61
C MET A 165 6.09 10.65 -1.86
N GLY A 166 4.89 10.66 -2.44
CA GLY A 166 3.72 11.29 -1.85
C GLY A 166 3.29 10.62 -0.54
N ILE A 167 2.47 11.33 0.23
CA ILE A 167 1.96 10.87 1.54
C ILE A 167 1.40 9.43 1.48
N PRO A 168 0.57 9.04 0.48
CA PRO A 168 0.03 7.70 0.41
C PRO A 168 1.07 6.58 0.18
N ASP A 169 2.31 6.92 -0.19
CA ASP A 169 3.37 5.95 -0.50
C ASP A 169 4.48 5.91 0.56
N ILE A 170 4.47 6.84 1.53
CA ILE A 170 5.54 7.02 2.51
C ILE A 170 5.86 5.72 3.26
N GLU A 171 4.84 4.95 3.63
CA GLU A 171 5.01 3.71 4.40
C GLU A 171 5.80 2.63 3.63
N TYR A 172 5.66 2.53 2.30
CA TYR A 172 6.49 1.59 1.52
C TYR A 172 7.97 1.97 1.56
N PHE A 173 8.26 3.27 1.45
CA PHE A 173 9.64 3.76 1.52
C PHE A 173 10.20 3.64 2.93
N ALA A 174 9.38 3.86 3.96
CA ALA A 174 9.78 3.65 5.35
C ALA A 174 10.13 2.18 5.60
N PHE A 175 9.27 1.26 5.17
CA PHE A 175 9.51 -0.18 5.24
C PHE A 175 10.81 -0.58 4.52
N LEU A 176 11.00 -0.15 3.27
CA LEU A 176 12.20 -0.48 2.50
C LEU A 176 13.47 0.17 3.08
N ALA A 177 13.38 1.40 3.58
CA ALA A 177 14.49 2.09 4.23
C ALA A 177 14.92 1.35 5.50
N ASP A 178 13.94 0.94 6.30
CA ASP A 178 14.15 0.13 7.49
C ASP A 178 14.77 -1.23 7.13
N ALA A 179 14.16 -1.99 6.23
CA ALA A 179 14.62 -3.31 5.83
C ALA A 179 16.01 -3.32 5.15
N THR A 180 16.49 -2.15 4.68
CA THR A 180 17.79 -2.00 4.00
C THR A 180 18.83 -1.20 4.79
N ARG A 181 18.55 -0.85 6.05
CA ARG A 181 19.51 -0.22 6.97
C ARG A 181 20.18 -1.24 7.88
N VAL A 182 21.34 -0.88 8.43
CA VAL A 182 21.97 -1.64 9.50
C VAL A 182 21.23 -1.37 10.80
N HIS A 183 20.63 -2.40 11.38
CA HIS A 183 20.05 -2.34 12.72
C HIS A 183 21.13 -2.65 13.76
N ASN A 184 21.33 -1.75 14.72
CA ASN A 184 22.08 -2.08 15.93
C ASN A 184 21.14 -2.86 16.85
N SER A 185 21.59 -4.00 17.38
CA SER A 185 20.81 -4.81 18.32
C SER A 185 20.37 -3.98 19.52
N GLY A 186 19.08 -3.62 19.59
CA GLY A 186 18.52 -2.90 20.73
C GLY A 186 17.42 -1.87 20.46
N GLU A 187 16.85 -1.77 19.25
CA GLU A 187 15.66 -0.94 19.06
C GLU A 187 14.44 -1.63 19.73
N PRO A 188 13.70 -0.93 20.61
CA PRO A 188 12.49 -1.50 21.21
C PRO A 188 11.41 -1.69 20.15
N ASP A 189 10.73 -2.83 20.21
CA ASP A 189 9.39 -2.97 19.60
C ASP A 189 8.46 -2.01 20.35
N ASP A 190 7.96 -0.99 19.66
CA ASP A 190 6.86 -0.16 20.16
C ASP A 190 5.58 -1.01 20.20
N LYS A 191 5.46 -1.81 21.26
CA LYS A 191 4.20 -2.46 21.61
C LYS A 191 3.30 -1.40 22.21
N ILE A 192 2.24 -1.07 21.48
CA ILE A 192 1.14 -0.26 22.01
C ILE A 192 0.46 -1.11 23.10
N ASP A 193 0.52 -0.63 24.34
CA ASP A 193 -0.15 -1.27 25.47
C ASP A 193 -1.67 -1.23 25.25
N ASN A 194 -2.27 -2.40 25.07
CA ASN A 194 -3.71 -2.58 24.98
C ASN A 194 -4.30 -2.68 26.40
N GLU A 195 -4.53 -1.54 27.05
CA GLU A 195 -5.27 -1.53 28.32
C GLU A 195 -6.74 -1.89 28.13
N GLY A 196 -7.30 -2.61 29.12
CA GLY A 196 -8.65 -3.21 29.10
C GLY A 196 -9.79 -2.20 29.12
N LEU A 197 -10.12 -1.66 27.95
CA LEU A 197 -11.25 -0.75 27.72
C LEU A 197 -12.57 -1.53 27.52
N CYS A 198 -13.67 -0.90 27.91
CA CYS A 198 -15.00 -1.49 27.81
C CYS A 198 -15.44 -1.63 26.34
N PRO A 199 -15.86 -2.83 25.87
CA PRO A 199 -16.19 -3.05 24.47
C PRO A 199 -17.31 -2.16 23.91
N ILE A 200 -18.26 -1.76 24.76
CA ILE A 200 -19.36 -0.88 24.34
C ILE A 200 -18.90 0.57 24.16
N ASP A 201 -17.97 1.03 24.98
CA ASP A 201 -17.40 2.39 24.89
C ASP A 201 -16.48 2.50 23.68
N GLU A 202 -15.72 1.43 23.41
CA GLU A 202 -14.92 1.28 22.20
C GLU A 202 -15.77 1.35 20.93
N LEU A 203 -16.87 0.59 20.88
CA LEU A 203 -17.81 0.66 19.76
C LEU A 203 -18.46 2.03 19.65
N HIS A 204 -18.86 2.64 20.77
CA HIS A 204 -19.42 3.98 20.79
C HIS A 204 -18.46 5.00 20.19
N ASN A 205 -17.20 5.01 20.63
CA ASN A 205 -16.17 5.93 20.16
C ASN A 205 -15.89 5.77 18.66
N ARG A 206 -15.84 4.56 18.14
CA ARG A 206 -15.69 4.33 16.68
C ARG A 206 -16.90 4.75 15.87
N LEU A 207 -18.11 4.51 16.37
CA LEU A 207 -19.32 4.99 15.72
C LEU A 207 -19.37 6.53 15.72
N GLN A 208 -18.97 7.17 16.82
CA GLN A 208 -18.84 8.63 16.88
C GLN A 208 -17.76 9.14 15.92
N TYR A 209 -16.62 8.45 15.83
CA TYR A 209 -15.58 8.77 14.84
C TYR A 209 -16.16 8.74 13.42
N ALA A 210 -16.83 7.65 13.03
CA ALA A 210 -17.36 7.51 11.68
C ALA A 210 -18.39 8.59 11.33
N ILE A 211 -19.21 8.98 12.31
CA ILE A 211 -20.19 10.07 12.19
C ILE A 211 -19.47 11.43 12.06
N ASN A 212 -18.55 11.75 12.97
CA ASN A 212 -17.90 13.06 13.05
C ASN A 212 -16.84 13.27 11.95
N TYR A 213 -16.14 12.21 11.55
CA TYR A 213 -15.17 12.22 10.46
C TYR A 213 -15.85 12.26 9.09
N GLY A 214 -17.05 11.65 8.98
CA GLY A 214 -17.86 11.65 7.77
C GLY A 214 -18.60 12.96 7.51
N GLY A 215 -18.91 13.74 8.54
CA GLY A 215 -19.69 14.98 8.47
C GLY A 215 -18.84 16.24 8.32
N ASP A 216 -18.81 16.80 7.11
CA ASP A 216 -18.39 18.17 6.76
C ASP A 216 -17.17 18.77 7.52
N GLN A 217 -16.05 18.88 6.80
CA GLN A 217 -14.75 19.47 7.13
C GLN A 217 -13.74 18.45 7.68
N LEU A 218 -12.62 18.32 6.96
CA LEU A 218 -11.35 17.75 7.43
C LEU A 218 -10.79 18.61 8.59
N ASN A 219 -11.56 18.80 9.65
CA ASN A 219 -11.11 19.43 10.88
C ASN A 219 -10.68 18.33 11.83
N TYR A 220 -9.45 17.84 11.62
CA TYR A 220 -8.71 17.08 12.63
C TYR A 220 -8.73 17.76 14.01
N GLU A 221 -8.95 19.09 14.04
CA GLU A 221 -8.99 19.91 15.24
C GLU A 221 -10.19 19.67 16.18
N ASN A 222 -11.25 18.96 15.74
CA ASN A 222 -12.47 18.75 16.55
C ASN A 222 -12.78 17.28 16.90
N LEU A 223 -11.93 16.32 16.53
CA LEU A 223 -12.14 14.91 16.86
C LEU A 223 -11.65 14.63 18.29
N ASP A 224 -12.50 13.99 19.11
CA ASP A 224 -12.10 13.56 20.45
C ASP A 224 -10.95 12.53 20.32
N PRO A 225 -9.81 12.71 20.99
CA PRO A 225 -8.70 11.77 20.96
C PRO A 225 -9.13 10.32 21.21
N LYS A 226 -10.13 10.09 22.07
CA LYS A 226 -10.66 8.75 22.35
C LYS A 226 -11.31 8.10 21.14
N GLN A 227 -11.90 8.89 20.23
CA GLN A 227 -12.49 8.41 18.98
C GLN A 227 -11.39 7.95 18.02
N THR A 228 -10.36 8.77 17.84
CA THR A 228 -9.21 8.44 16.99
C THR A 228 -8.46 7.22 17.50
N GLU A 229 -8.14 7.19 18.80
CA GLU A 229 -7.43 6.07 19.40
C GLU A 229 -8.23 4.75 19.33
N ALA A 230 -9.56 4.80 19.48
CA ALA A 230 -10.40 3.60 19.37
C ALA A 230 -10.40 3.03 17.93
N VAL A 231 -10.29 3.90 16.93
CA VAL A 231 -10.17 3.53 15.51
C VAL A 231 -8.77 2.98 15.20
N GLU A 232 -7.72 3.60 15.74
CA GLU A 232 -6.33 3.13 15.61
C GLU A 232 -6.12 1.76 16.28
N ARG A 233 -6.66 1.54 17.50
CA ARG A 233 -6.62 0.24 18.18
C ARG A 233 -7.31 -0.84 17.37
N ARG A 234 -8.50 -0.55 16.82
CA ARG A 234 -9.22 -1.50 15.96
C ARG A 234 -8.42 -1.82 14.70
N TYR A 235 -7.87 -0.81 14.03
CA TYR A 235 -7.01 -1.02 12.86
C TYR A 235 -5.83 -1.93 13.19
N SER A 236 -5.13 -1.68 14.29
CA SER A 236 -4.00 -2.48 14.75
C SER A 236 -4.39 -3.94 15.00
N GLN A 237 -5.50 -4.18 15.69
CA GLN A 237 -6.02 -5.54 15.93
C GLN A 237 -6.39 -6.26 14.62
N GLU A 238 -7.03 -5.55 13.68
CA GLU A 238 -7.37 -6.10 12.37
C GLU A 238 -6.11 -6.43 11.55
N GLN A 239 -5.10 -5.56 11.59
CA GLN A 239 -3.83 -5.78 10.92
C GLN A 239 -3.07 -6.96 11.54
N ASP A 240 -3.04 -7.09 12.86
CA ASP A 240 -2.44 -8.23 13.54
C ASP A 240 -3.11 -9.55 13.16
N ALA A 241 -4.45 -9.57 13.08
CA ALA A 241 -5.19 -10.74 12.63
C ALA A 241 -4.84 -11.11 11.18
N ARG A 242 -4.81 -10.12 10.27
CA ARG A 242 -4.39 -10.31 8.87
C ARG A 242 -2.94 -10.80 8.76
N ASN A 243 -2.02 -10.19 9.52
CA ASN A 243 -0.61 -10.58 9.59
C ASN A 243 -0.47 -12.05 10.01
N GLN A 244 -1.21 -12.49 11.04
CA GLN A 244 -1.19 -13.89 11.48
C GLN A 244 -1.74 -14.85 10.44
N GLU A 245 -2.81 -14.48 9.73
CA GLU A 245 -3.37 -15.29 8.65
C GLU A 245 -2.39 -15.40 7.47
N PHE A 246 -1.80 -14.28 7.06
CA PHE A 246 -0.76 -14.23 6.04
C PHE A 246 0.41 -15.13 6.41
N GLN A 247 0.93 -15.05 7.65
CA GLN A 247 2.00 -15.94 8.13
C GLN A 247 1.63 -17.42 8.02
N LYS A 248 0.40 -17.80 8.38
CA LYS A 248 -0.09 -19.19 8.24
C LYS A 248 -0.12 -19.61 6.76
N MET A 249 -0.63 -18.77 5.87
CA MET A 249 -0.68 -19.05 4.42
C MET A 249 0.72 -19.16 3.83
N PHE A 250 1.60 -18.23 4.19
CA PHE A 250 3.00 -18.20 3.79
C PHE A 250 3.72 -19.49 4.22
N MET A 251 3.64 -19.86 5.49
CA MET A 251 4.25 -21.10 6.00
C MET A 251 3.72 -22.35 5.29
N LYS A 252 2.43 -22.38 4.92
CA LYS A 252 1.85 -23.49 4.15
C LYS A 252 2.39 -23.56 2.72
N MET A 253 2.62 -22.43 2.07
CA MET A 253 3.23 -22.39 0.73
C MET A 253 4.70 -22.83 0.75
N PHE A 254 5.48 -22.34 1.72
CA PHE A 254 6.88 -22.74 1.90
C PHE A 254 7.04 -24.20 2.35
N GLY A 255 6.14 -24.70 3.20
CA GLY A 255 6.11 -26.12 3.59
C GLY A 255 5.91 -27.05 2.39
N LYS A 256 5.04 -26.67 1.44
CA LYS A 256 4.84 -27.41 0.18
C LYS A 256 6.01 -27.29 -0.80
N ALA A 257 6.75 -26.18 -0.77
CA ALA A 257 7.93 -25.98 -1.62
C ALA A 257 9.13 -26.81 -1.15
N LYS A 258 9.29 -27.02 0.16
CA LYS A 258 10.35 -27.88 0.74
C LYS A 258 10.21 -29.35 0.35
N ASP A 259 9.01 -29.85 0.11
CA ASP A 259 8.80 -31.24 -0.35
C ASP A 259 9.26 -31.50 -1.79
N LYS A 260 9.63 -30.46 -2.57
CA LYS A 260 10.11 -30.60 -3.95
C LYS A 260 11.60 -30.33 -4.18
N THR A 261 12.32 -29.83 -3.17
CA THR A 261 13.78 -29.62 -3.25
C THR A 261 14.42 -29.93 -1.92
N SER A 262 15.05 -31.10 -1.84
CA SER A 262 15.92 -31.50 -0.73
C SER A 262 17.09 -30.54 -0.57
N ASP A 263 17.37 -30.21 0.70
CA ASP A 263 18.63 -29.71 1.25
C ASP A 263 19.32 -28.55 0.52
N LYS A 264 18.92 -27.32 0.88
CA LYS A 264 19.89 -26.25 1.10
C LYS A 264 19.68 -25.66 2.49
N ALA A 265 20.73 -25.77 3.28
CA ALA A 265 20.85 -25.30 4.65
C ALA A 265 20.20 -23.92 4.83
N ALA A 266 19.41 -23.78 5.90
CA ALA A 266 18.98 -22.48 6.39
C ALA A 266 20.23 -21.65 6.68
N LYS A 267 20.62 -20.79 5.73
CA LYS A 267 21.59 -19.73 5.98
C LYS A 267 21.00 -18.89 7.11
N LYS A 268 21.67 -18.88 8.26
CA LYS A 268 21.45 -17.85 9.28
C LYS A 268 21.42 -16.50 8.56
N SER A 269 20.38 -15.69 8.81
CA SER A 269 20.33 -14.29 8.35
C SER A 269 21.68 -13.65 8.68
N ALA A 270 22.44 -13.32 7.66
CA ALA A 270 23.70 -12.65 7.82
C ALA A 270 23.35 -11.21 8.23
N THR A 271 23.72 -10.82 9.45
CA THR A 271 23.47 -9.47 9.95
C THR A 271 24.05 -8.47 8.96
N ARG A 272 23.20 -7.58 8.44
CA ARG A 272 23.60 -6.57 7.47
C ARG A 272 24.73 -5.71 8.06
N ILE A 273 25.86 -5.63 7.35
CA ILE A 273 27.05 -4.88 7.81
C ILE A 273 27.14 -3.46 7.25
N ASP A 274 26.35 -3.14 6.22
CA ASP A 274 26.44 -1.86 5.52
C ASP A 274 25.09 -1.41 4.93
N ASP A 275 24.74 -0.14 5.07
CA ASP A 275 23.46 0.43 4.58
C ASP A 275 23.37 0.34 3.04
N ALA A 276 22.16 0.13 2.53
CA ALA A 276 21.93 0.19 1.08
C ALA A 276 22.16 1.61 0.56
N THR A 277 22.64 1.72 -0.68
CA THR A 277 22.73 3.01 -1.37
C THR A 277 21.43 3.29 -2.10
N TRP A 278 20.79 4.41 -1.76
CA TRP A 278 19.56 4.89 -2.38
C TRP A 278 19.88 5.87 -3.50
N HIS A 279 19.39 5.58 -4.70
CA HIS A 279 19.56 6.38 -5.92
C HIS A 279 18.20 6.88 -6.36
N ILE A 280 17.99 8.21 -6.37
CA ILE A 280 16.67 8.78 -6.65
C ILE A 280 16.77 9.78 -7.79
N SER A 281 15.98 9.60 -8.83
CA SER A 281 15.75 10.66 -9.82
C SER A 281 14.66 11.60 -9.33
N CYS A 282 14.92 12.91 -9.36
CA CYS A 282 13.97 13.95 -8.97
C CYS A 282 13.62 14.80 -10.18
N HIS A 283 12.34 15.15 -10.35
CA HIS A 283 11.89 15.98 -11.48
C HIS A 283 12.13 17.48 -11.23
N SER A 284 11.96 17.93 -9.98
CA SER A 284 12.12 19.34 -9.59
C SER A 284 13.02 19.52 -8.36
N ASP A 285 13.47 20.77 -8.14
CA ASP A 285 14.19 21.13 -6.91
C ASP A 285 13.36 20.92 -5.65
N ARG A 286 12.03 21.08 -5.75
CA ARG A 286 11.10 20.79 -4.67
C ARG A 286 11.11 19.30 -4.32
N ASP A 287 11.04 18.42 -5.32
CA ASP A 287 11.11 16.97 -5.12
C ASP A 287 12.45 16.55 -4.53
N LYS A 288 13.54 17.20 -4.97
CA LYS A 288 14.87 16.97 -4.44
C LYS A 288 14.98 17.33 -2.96
N GLN A 289 14.42 18.48 -2.54
CA GLN A 289 14.40 18.88 -1.14
C GLN A 289 13.51 17.96 -0.30
N TRP A 290 12.35 17.57 -0.85
CA TRP A 290 11.44 16.62 -0.22
C TRP A 290 12.12 15.27 0.01
N ALA A 291 12.60 14.61 -1.04
CA ALA A 291 13.26 13.31 -0.98
C ALA A 291 14.46 13.32 -0.02
N LYS A 292 15.28 14.39 -0.05
CA LYS A 292 16.42 14.54 0.87
C LYS A 292 15.97 14.60 2.33
N THR A 293 14.94 15.39 2.63
CA THR A 293 14.44 15.57 4.00
C THR A 293 13.77 14.30 4.48
N PHE A 294 12.96 13.69 3.63
CA PHE A 294 12.20 12.48 3.91
C PHE A 294 13.13 11.29 4.20
N LEU A 295 14.08 10.98 3.32
CA LEU A 295 15.02 9.89 3.55
C LEU A 295 15.94 10.12 4.75
N LYS A 296 16.29 11.38 5.03
CA LYS A 296 17.04 11.71 6.25
C LYS A 296 16.23 11.37 7.51
N LYS A 297 14.92 11.62 7.51
CA LYS A 297 14.03 11.24 8.62
C LYS A 297 13.92 9.72 8.77
N LEU A 298 13.97 8.98 7.66
CA LEU A 298 14.00 7.51 7.65
C LEU A 298 15.37 6.92 8.03
N GLY A 299 16.38 7.74 8.32
CA GLY A 299 17.70 7.27 8.73
C GLY A 299 18.60 6.77 7.60
N CYS A 300 18.22 6.97 6.33
CA CYS A 300 19.04 6.56 5.19
C CYS A 300 20.32 7.41 5.11
N LYS A 301 21.49 6.78 5.29
CA LYS A 301 22.78 7.48 5.31
C LYS A 301 23.40 7.64 3.92
N LYS A 302 23.17 6.69 3.01
CA LYS A 302 23.77 6.66 1.67
C LYS A 302 22.75 6.99 0.59
N VAL A 303 22.59 8.28 0.32
CA VAL A 303 21.59 8.78 -0.63
C VAL A 303 22.27 9.57 -1.74
N ARG A 304 21.92 9.27 -3.00
CA ARG A 304 22.34 9.98 -4.21
C ARG A 304 21.10 10.47 -4.95
N LEU A 305 21.05 11.76 -5.25
CA LEU A 305 19.95 12.40 -5.96
C LEU A 305 20.42 12.80 -7.35
N TYR A 306 19.60 12.47 -8.35
CA TYR A 306 19.86 12.68 -9.77
C TYR A 306 18.78 13.59 -10.35
N PRO A 307 19.11 14.50 -11.27
CA PRO A 307 18.16 15.40 -11.91
C PRO A 307 17.29 14.70 -12.97
N THR A 308 17.71 13.53 -13.47
CA THR A 308 16.98 12.77 -14.49
C THR A 308 17.01 11.27 -14.21
N ILE A 309 16.05 10.54 -14.78
CA ILE A 309 16.05 9.07 -14.78
C ILE A 309 17.28 8.55 -15.52
N ASP A 310 17.64 9.16 -16.66
CA ASP A 310 18.76 8.72 -17.48
C ASP A 310 20.10 8.79 -16.73
N GLU A 311 20.31 9.86 -15.95
CA GLU A 311 21.49 9.99 -15.08
C GLU A 311 21.51 8.96 -13.95
N CYS A 312 20.34 8.66 -13.38
CA CYS A 312 20.18 7.61 -12.36
C CYS A 312 20.52 6.21 -12.93
N LEU A 313 20.20 5.99 -14.21
CA LEU A 313 20.37 4.71 -14.90
C LEU A 313 21.70 4.57 -15.68
N ILE A 314 22.62 5.54 -15.60
CA ILE A 314 23.96 5.46 -16.22
C ILE A 314 24.64 4.09 -15.99
N PRO A 315 24.64 3.49 -14.78
CA PRO A 315 25.29 2.20 -14.54
C PRO A 315 24.74 1.04 -15.39
N PHE A 316 23.55 1.17 -15.96
CA PHE A 316 22.86 0.15 -16.75
C PHE A 316 22.87 0.45 -18.25
N LYS A 317 23.46 1.57 -18.69
CA LYS A 317 23.44 1.97 -20.10
C LYS A 317 24.24 0.98 -20.96
N ILE A 318 23.65 0.53 -22.05
CA ILE A 318 24.34 -0.34 -23.03
C ILE A 318 25.41 0.50 -23.72
N SER A 319 26.65 0.03 -23.67
CA SER A 319 27.82 0.67 -24.29
C SER A 319 27.80 0.58 -25.81
#